data_AF-A0A7X8FEQ0-F1
#
_entry.id   AF-A0A7X8FEQ0-F1
#
_cell.length_a   1.000
_cell.length_b   1.000
_cell.length_c   1.000
_cell.angle_alpha   90.00
_cell.angle_beta   90.00
_cell.angle_gamma   90.00
#
_symmetry.space_group_name_H-M   'P 1'
#
loop_
_entity.id
_entity.type
_entity.pdbx_description
1 polymer ?
#
loop_
_entity_poly.entity_id
_entity_poly.type
_entity_poly.pdbx_seq_one_letter_code
_entity_poly.pdbx_strand_id
1 'polypeptide(L)'
;MEGFKRGTIFPELDKPYTKVQDDPKLEYNWLDKGEQDNRRKLLRVVQALEFTAIEFNLYLDTHPEDKKALADFNTTCRQLQTVRREYENRYGPLTACGSTPSRYPWPWIEEPWPWEIMG
;
A
#
# COMPACT_ATOMS: atom_id res chain seq x y z
N MET A 1 -11.90 1.92 25.51
CA MET A 1 -12.53 2.28 24.22
C MET A 1 -13.57 1.21 23.90
N GLU A 2 -14.83 1.56 23.70
CA GLU A 2 -15.95 0.62 23.52
C GLU A 2 -15.77 -0.33 22.31
N GLY A 3 -15.12 0.15 21.23
CA GLY A 3 -14.86 -0.65 20.04
C GLY A 3 -13.97 -1.88 20.27
N PHE A 4 -13.06 -1.85 21.25
CA PHE A 4 -12.26 -3.04 21.59
C PHE A 4 -13.11 -4.16 22.19
N LYS A 5 -14.25 -3.85 22.82
CA LYS A 5 -15.14 -4.86 23.41
C LYS A 5 -16.10 -5.44 22.37
N ARG A 6 -16.60 -4.60 21.46
CA ARG A 6 -17.61 -4.99 20.44
C ARG A 6 -16.99 -5.52 19.15
N GLY A 7 -15.70 -5.28 18.91
CA GLY A 7 -15.02 -5.63 17.66
C GLY A 7 -15.18 -4.59 16.55
N THR A 8 -16.02 -3.56 16.74
CA THR A 8 -16.19 -2.43 15.81
C THR A 8 -16.49 -1.14 16.57
N ILE A 9 -16.03 0.00 16.03
CA ILE A 9 -16.41 1.34 16.51
C ILE A 9 -17.72 1.84 15.88
N PHE A 10 -18.29 1.10 14.93
CA PHE A 10 -19.50 1.42 14.17
C PHE A 10 -20.65 0.50 14.62
N PRO A 11 -21.52 0.93 15.55
CA PRO A 11 -22.56 0.07 16.12
C PRO A 11 -23.52 -0.54 15.09
N GLU A 12 -23.75 0.15 13.98
CA GLU A 12 -24.58 -0.29 12.86
C GLU A 12 -24.00 -1.49 12.10
N LEU A 13 -22.71 -1.80 12.29
CA LEU A 13 -22.02 -2.94 11.68
C LEU A 13 -21.90 -4.15 12.61
N ASP A 14 -22.31 -4.03 13.88
CA ASP A 14 -22.34 -5.14 14.85
C ASP A 14 -23.57 -6.04 14.57
N LYS A 15 -23.52 -6.74 13.44
CA LYS A 15 -24.58 -7.61 12.94
C LYS A 15 -24.21 -9.08 13.20
N PRO A 16 -25.17 -9.96 13.51
CA PRO A 16 -24.92 -11.39 13.58
C PRO A 16 -24.44 -11.91 12.22
N TYR A 17 -23.50 -12.86 12.23
CA TYR A 17 -23.00 -13.48 10.99
C TYR A 17 -24.15 -14.17 10.25
N THR A 18 -24.51 -13.63 9.08
CA THR A 18 -25.48 -14.22 8.16
C THR A 18 -24.74 -14.69 6.91
N LYS A 19 -25.03 -15.89 6.41
CA LYS A 19 -24.46 -16.36 5.14
C LYS A 19 -24.90 -15.41 4.02
N VAL A 20 -23.94 -14.71 3.42
CA VAL A 20 -24.16 -13.83 2.27
C VAL A 20 -24.36 -14.71 1.03
N GLN A 21 -25.36 -14.40 0.19
CA GLN A 21 -25.56 -15.05 -1.11
C GLN A 21 -24.43 -14.65 -2.07
N ASP A 22 -23.94 -15.62 -2.84
CA ASP A 22 -22.82 -15.47 -3.76
C ASP A 22 -23.02 -14.26 -4.70
N ASP A 23 -22.02 -13.36 -4.73
CA ASP A 23 -22.02 -12.16 -5.59
C ASP A 23 -21.63 -12.56 -7.03
N PRO A 24 -22.55 -12.47 -8.00
CA PRO A 24 -22.30 -12.92 -9.36
C PRO A 24 -21.92 -11.72 -10.21
N LYS A 25 -20.62 -11.42 -10.27
CA LYS A 25 -19.99 -10.70 -11.38
C LYS A 25 -18.53 -10.61 -11.08
N LEU A 26 -17.67 -11.01 -12.01
CA LEU A 26 -16.35 -10.42 -12.22
C LEU A 26 -15.79 -10.94 -13.56
N GLU A 27 -16.36 -10.48 -14.69
CA GLU A 27 -15.70 -10.65 -15.99
C GLU A 27 -14.74 -9.47 -16.17
N TYR A 28 -13.43 -9.71 -15.93
CA TYR A 28 -12.41 -8.67 -15.98
C TYR A 28 -11.80 -8.48 -17.36
N ASN A 29 -12.07 -7.33 -17.98
CA ASN A 29 -11.29 -6.83 -19.11
C ASN A 29 -10.89 -5.38 -18.83
N TRP A 30 -9.80 -5.17 -18.07
CA TRP A 30 -9.52 -3.86 -17.47
C TRP A 30 -8.09 -3.36 -17.76
N LEU A 31 -8.09 -2.18 -18.37
CA LEU A 31 -6.97 -1.27 -18.66
C LEU A 31 -6.10 -1.58 -19.90
N ASP A 32 -5.66 -0.51 -20.57
CA ASP A 32 -4.65 -0.56 -21.63
C ASP A 32 -3.37 -1.25 -21.12
N LYS A 33 -2.83 -2.17 -21.93
CA LYS A 33 -1.67 -2.98 -21.54
C LYS A 33 -0.44 -2.13 -21.21
N GLY A 34 -0.25 -1.00 -21.90
CA GLY A 34 0.85 -0.08 -21.65
C GLY A 34 0.76 0.56 -20.26
N GLU A 35 -0.45 0.93 -19.83
CA GLU A 35 -0.67 1.51 -18.51
C GLU A 35 -0.48 0.49 -17.38
N GLN A 36 -0.89 -0.76 -17.59
CA GLN A 36 -0.62 -1.85 -16.65
C GLN A 36 0.88 -2.11 -16.48
N ASP A 37 1.64 -2.07 -17.58
CA ASP A 37 3.09 -2.22 -17.53
C ASP A 37 3.78 -1.06 -16.80
N ASN A 38 3.32 0.18 -16.99
CA ASN A 38 3.82 1.34 -16.25
C ASN A 38 3.53 1.23 -14.75
N ARG A 39 2.29 0.85 -14.40
CA ARG A 39 1.88 0.60 -13.02
C ARG A 39 2.75 -0.45 -12.36
N ARG A 40 2.97 -1.59 -13.02
CA ARG A 40 3.81 -2.69 -12.51
C ARG A 40 5.27 -2.28 -12.34
N LYS A 41 5.84 -1.53 -13.28
CA LYS A 41 7.22 -1.01 -13.18
C LYS A 41 7.36 -0.11 -11.97
N LEU A 42 6.44 0.85 -11.80
CA LEU A 42 6.50 1.79 -10.68
C LEU A 42 6.31 1.08 -9.33
N LEU A 43 5.40 0.12 -9.24
CA LEU A 43 5.21 -0.71 -8.05
C LEU A 43 6.49 -1.47 -7.67
N ARG A 44 7.20 -2.05 -8.67
CA ARG A 44 8.48 -2.73 -8.42
C ARG A 44 9.55 -1.78 -7.88
N VAL A 45 9.58 -0.53 -8.33
CA VAL A 45 10.52 0.47 -7.78
C VAL A 45 10.18 0.77 -6.32
N VAL A 46 8.90 0.92 -5.98
CA VAL A 46 8.46 1.08 -4.58
C VAL A 46 8.95 -0.09 -3.74
N GLN A 47 8.65 -1.32 -4.15
CA GLN A 47 9.03 -2.53 -3.42
C GLN A 47 10.56 -2.69 -3.25
N ALA A 48 11.34 -2.37 -4.29
CA ALA A 48 12.80 -2.42 -4.22
C ALA A 48 13.38 -1.40 -3.23
N LEU A 49 12.81 -0.20 -3.17
CA LEU A 49 13.21 0.83 -2.20
C LEU A 49 12.77 0.47 -0.77
N GLU A 50 11.59 -0.14 -0.60
CA GLU A 50 11.12 -0.67 0.69
C GLU A 50 12.06 -1.74 1.22
N PHE A 51 12.40 -2.72 0.37
CA PHE A 51 13.36 -3.76 0.72
C PHE A 51 14.71 -3.17 1.11
N THR A 52 15.26 -2.27 0.29
CA THR A 52 16.54 -1.60 0.58
C THR A 52 16.52 -0.85 1.92
N ALA A 53 15.42 -0.15 2.24
CA ALA A 53 15.28 0.56 3.51
C ALA A 53 15.26 -0.41 4.70
N ILE A 54 14.58 -1.56 4.58
CA ILE A 54 14.55 -2.60 5.60
C ILE A 54 15.96 -3.18 5.82
N GLU A 55 16.69 -3.50 4.75
CA GLU A 55 18.05 -4.03 4.84
C GLU A 55 19.00 -3.06 5.56
N PHE A 56 18.94 -1.77 5.23
CA PHE A 56 19.72 -0.75 5.93
C PHE A 56 19.33 -0.62 7.41
N ASN A 57 18.05 -0.67 7.73
CA ASN A 57 17.59 -0.63 9.12
C ASN A 57 18.17 -1.79 9.93
N LEU A 58 18.09 -3.01 9.40
CA LEU A 58 18.66 -4.20 10.04
C LEU A 58 20.20 -4.15 10.15
N TYR A 59 20.88 -3.62 9.13
CA TYR A 59 22.34 -3.43 9.19
C TYR A 59 22.72 -2.42 10.29
N LEU A 60 22.02 -1.30 10.38
CA LEU A 60 22.27 -0.23 11.34
C LEU A 60 22.00 -0.65 12.79
N ASP A 61 21.11 -1.62 13.05
CA ASP A 61 20.92 -2.22 14.38
C ASP A 61 22.22 -2.78 14.96
N THR A 62 23.15 -3.22 14.10
CA THR A 62 24.45 -3.78 14.50
C THR A 62 25.64 -2.84 14.22
N HIS A 63 25.46 -1.82 13.37
CA HIS A 63 26.50 -0.86 12.98
C HIS A 63 26.01 0.61 13.12
N PRO A 64 25.60 1.06 14.32
CA PRO A 64 24.95 2.36 14.48
C PRO A 64 25.86 3.57 14.19
N GLU A 65 27.18 3.40 14.28
CA GLU A 65 28.18 4.45 14.04
C GLU A 65 28.57 4.60 12.55
N ASP A 66 28.05 3.73 11.67
CA ASP A 66 28.31 3.79 10.23
C ASP A 66 27.53 4.96 9.58
N LYS A 67 28.18 6.12 9.56
CA LYS A 67 27.64 7.37 9.00
C LYS A 67 27.27 7.24 7.53
N LYS A 68 27.96 6.40 6.76
CA LYS A 68 27.67 6.22 5.33
C LYS A 68 26.38 5.43 5.18
N ALA A 69 26.24 4.31 5.87
CA ALA A 69 25.02 3.51 5.86
C ALA A 69 23.79 4.32 6.32
N LEU A 70 23.94 5.16 7.35
CA LEU A 70 22.87 6.05 7.80
C LEU A 70 22.50 7.11 6.75
N ALA A 71 23.48 7.67 6.04
CA ALA A 71 23.24 8.63 4.96
C ALA A 71 22.52 7.99 3.76
N ASP A 72 22.92 6.76 3.41
CA ASP A 72 22.29 5.97 2.34
C ASP A 72 20.86 5.58 2.73
N PHE A 73 20.62 5.07 3.95
CA PHE A 73 19.29 4.79 4.49
C PHE A 73 18.36 6.00 4.38
N ASN A 74 18.80 7.17 4.86
CA ASN A 74 18.01 8.40 4.79
C ASN A 74 17.70 8.80 3.34
N THR A 75 18.63 8.57 2.41
CA THR A 75 18.43 8.82 0.98
C THR A 75 17.40 7.86 0.40
N THR A 76 17.49 6.56 0.72
CA THR A 76 16.51 5.55 0.34
C THR A 76 15.12 5.90 0.88
N CYS A 77 14.99 6.31 2.14
CA CYS A 77 13.69 6.73 2.71
C CYS A 77 13.08 7.92 1.96
N ARG A 78 13.87 8.93 1.59
CA ARG A 78 13.40 10.08 0.80
C ARG A 78 12.94 9.67 -0.60
N GLN A 79 13.71 8.82 -1.27
CA GLN A 79 13.35 8.26 -2.58
C GLN A 79 12.07 7.45 -2.49
N LEU A 80 11.95 6.58 -1.47
CA LEU A 80 10.76 5.76 -1.24
C LEU A 80 9.50 6.61 -1.06
N GLN A 81 9.56 7.66 -0.23
CA GLN A 81 8.42 8.57 -0.05
C GLN A 81 8.02 9.26 -1.36
N THR A 82 8.99 9.63 -2.18
CA THR A 82 8.75 10.29 -3.48
C THR A 82 8.04 9.34 -4.45
N VAL A 83 8.57 8.14 -4.64
CA VAL A 83 8.03 7.14 -5.57
C VAL A 83 6.69 6.60 -5.09
N ARG A 84 6.50 6.39 -3.78
CA ARG A 84 5.19 6.02 -3.20
C ARG A 84 4.14 7.08 -3.52
N ARG A 85 4.45 8.36 -3.28
CA ARG A 85 3.52 9.45 -3.62
C ARG A 85 3.21 9.50 -5.11
N GLU A 86 4.20 9.28 -5.98
CA GLU A 86 3.98 9.20 -7.42
C GLU A 86 3.02 8.06 -7.78
N TYR A 87 3.24 6.86 -7.21
CA TYR A 87 2.36 5.71 -7.42
C TYR A 87 0.94 6.01 -6.94
N GLU A 88 0.79 6.48 -5.70
CA GLU A 88 -0.53 6.71 -5.09
C GLU A 88 -1.34 7.79 -5.81
N ASN A 89 -0.66 8.82 -6.32
CA ASN A 89 -1.30 9.86 -7.12
C ASN A 89 -1.83 9.37 -8.47
N ARG A 90 -1.24 8.33 -9.05
CA ARG A 90 -1.63 7.79 -10.37
C ARG A 90 -2.56 6.58 -10.27
N TYR A 91 -2.32 5.71 -9.30
CA TYR A 91 -2.87 4.36 -9.27
C TYR A 91 -3.69 4.02 -8.02
N GLY A 92 -3.83 4.97 -7.10
CA GLY A 92 -4.56 4.77 -5.85
C GLY A 92 -3.68 4.36 -4.67
N PRO A 93 -4.24 4.39 -3.45
CA PRO A 93 -3.50 4.23 -2.20
C PRO A 93 -2.81 2.87 -2.08
N LEU A 94 -1.58 2.85 -1.55
CA LEU A 94 -0.88 1.61 -1.17
C LEU A 94 -1.18 1.20 0.27
N THR A 95 -1.63 2.16 1.10
CA THR A 95 -2.06 1.91 2.49
C THR A 95 -3.39 2.62 2.78
N ALA A 96 -4.27 1.98 3.56
CA ALA A 96 -5.55 2.60 3.94
C ALA A 96 -5.37 3.84 4.83
N CYS A 97 -4.28 3.89 5.59
CA CYS A 97 -3.93 5.01 6.45
C CYS A 97 -2.48 5.43 6.14
N GLY A 98 -2.31 6.14 5.02
CA GLY A 98 -1.02 6.65 4.58
C GLY A 98 -0.69 8.04 5.14
N SER A 99 0.43 8.58 4.67
CA SER A 99 0.92 9.92 5.05
C SER A 99 0.07 11.08 4.49
N THR A 100 -0.82 10.80 3.55
CA THR A 100 -1.73 11.78 2.93
C THR A 100 -3.18 11.42 3.21
N PRO A 101 -4.05 12.41 3.49
CA PRO A 101 -5.49 12.16 3.63
C PRO A 101 -6.07 11.50 2.38
N SER A 102 -6.92 10.49 2.58
CA SER A 102 -7.65 9.86 1.49
C SER A 102 -8.65 10.81 0.84
N ARG A 103 -8.90 10.60 -0.45
CA ARG A 103 -9.90 11.35 -1.22
C ARG A 103 -11.31 10.77 -1.00
N TYR A 104 -12.32 11.50 -1.46
CA TYR A 104 -13.70 11.04 -1.56
C TYR A 104 -14.11 10.93 -3.04
N PRO A 105 -14.78 9.85 -3.49
CA PRO A 105 -15.15 8.64 -2.74
C PRO A 105 -13.94 7.80 -2.28
N TRP A 106 -14.17 6.81 -1.41
CA TRP A 106 -13.11 6.02 -0.75
C TRP A 106 -12.30 5.19 -1.76
N PRO A 107 -11.04 5.55 -2.05
CA PRO A 107 -10.31 4.98 -3.19
C PRO A 107 -9.65 3.63 -2.88
N TRP A 108 -9.68 3.16 -1.63
CA TRP A 108 -9.04 1.89 -1.23
C TRP A 108 -9.74 0.65 -1.79
N ILE A 109 -11.02 0.77 -2.13
CA ILE A 109 -11.81 -0.31 -2.73
C ILE A 109 -11.79 -0.26 -4.27
N GLU A 110 -11.02 0.66 -4.85
CA GLU A 110 -10.90 0.78 -6.30
C GLU A 110 -9.91 -0.25 -6.85
N GLU A 111 -10.26 -0.78 -8.01
CA GLU A 111 -9.52 -1.83 -8.70
C GLU A 111 -8.73 -1.30 -9.91
N PRO A 112 -7.72 -2.04 -10.39
CA PRO A 112 -7.24 -3.29 -9.82
C PRO A 112 -6.37 -3.07 -8.57
N TRP A 113 -6.35 -4.06 -7.68
CA TRP A 113 -5.53 -4.03 -6.48
C TRP A 113 -4.05 -4.31 -6.83
N PRO A 114 -3.09 -3.80 -6.04
CA PRO A 114 -1.67 -3.99 -6.33
C PRO A 114 -1.21 -5.44 -6.50
N TRP A 115 -1.87 -6.43 -5.90
CA TRP A 115 -1.52 -7.86 -6.06
C TRP A 115 -2.11 -8.51 -7.31
N GLU A 116 -3.21 -7.97 -7.86
CA GLU A 116 -3.85 -8.52 -9.07
C GLU A 116 -3.01 -8.26 -10.33
N ILE A 117 -2.16 -7.24 -10.29
CA ILE A 117 -1.30 -6.82 -11.41
C ILE A 117 0.10 -7.44 -11.37
N MET A 118 0.43 -8.23 -10.34
CA MET A 118 1.74 -8.87 -10.20
C MET A 118 1.83 -10.24 -10.89
N GLY A 119 0.71 -10.74 -11.44
CA GLY A 119 0.63 -12.00 -12.20
C GLY A 119 1.33 -11.98 -13.54
#